data_AF-A0A6I1W5Z5-F1
#
_entry.id   AF-A0A6I1W5Z5-F1
#
_cell.length_a   1.000
_cell.length_b   1.000
_cell.length_c   1.000
_cell.angle_alpha   90.00
_cell.angle_beta   90.00
_cell.angle_gamma   90.00
#
_symmetry.space_group_name_H-M   'P 1'
#
loop_
_entity.id
_entity.type
_entity.pdbx_description
1 polymer ?
#
loop_
_entity_poly.entity_id
_entity_poly.type
_entity_poly.pdbx_seq_one_letter_code
_entity_poly.pdbx_strand_id
1 'polypeptide(L)'
;YGTLLIPAGVSQVNIDQLHLGHGSRIVIVPAERGIELRVANAELGEGSQISTRGAAGTFEKPARPARDLSLRIEALQADQLSIDARGGTGAPGFVGLDGGNGAEPGCTWGSAGEGAN
;
A
#
# COMPACT_ATOMS: atom_id res chain seq x y z
N TYR A 1 13.78 -13.70 1.08
CA TYR A 1 12.59 -12.82 1.08
C TYR A 1 12.49 -12.14 2.43
N GLY A 2 12.57 -10.82 2.47
CA GLY A 2 12.43 -10.02 3.70
C GLY A 2 11.25 -9.05 3.58
N THR A 3 10.58 -8.79 4.70
CA THR A 3 9.48 -7.83 4.77
C THR A 3 9.73 -6.82 5.87
N LEU A 4 9.77 -5.54 5.52
CA LEU A 4 9.70 -4.42 6.45
C LEU A 4 8.23 -4.06 6.67
N LEU A 5 7.77 -4.10 7.92
CA LEU A 5 6.39 -3.76 8.26
C LEU A 5 6.33 -2.37 8.91
N ILE A 6 5.48 -1.49 8.37
CA ILE A 6 5.22 -0.16 8.92
C ILE A 6 3.84 -0.18 9.61
N PRO A 7 3.79 -0.06 10.96
CA PRO A 7 2.55 -0.18 11.71
C PRO A 7 1.67 1.07 11.56
N ALA A 8 0.36 0.91 11.88
CA ALA A 8 -0.66 1.95 11.73
C ALA A 8 -0.37 3.26 12.49
N GLY A 9 0.44 3.21 13.55
CA GLY A 9 0.81 4.38 14.34
C GLY A 9 1.83 5.31 13.68
N VAL A 10 2.54 4.85 12.64
CA VAL A 10 3.59 5.62 11.96
C VAL A 10 2.95 6.45 10.84
N SER A 11 3.12 7.78 10.90
CA SER A 11 2.63 8.73 9.89
C SER A 11 3.69 9.21 8.90
N GLN A 12 4.97 9.09 9.24
CA GLN A 12 6.07 9.51 8.38
C GLN A 12 7.28 8.59 8.57
N VAL A 13 7.95 8.25 7.47
CA VAL A 13 9.20 7.49 7.44
C VAL A 13 10.17 8.21 6.52
N ASN A 14 11.33 8.60 7.07
CA ASN A 14 12.43 9.21 6.33
C ASN A 14 13.59 8.21 6.27
N ILE A 15 14.09 7.94 5.06
CA ILE A 15 15.14 6.94 4.82
C ILE A 15 16.23 7.58 3.96
N ASP A 16 17.47 7.61 4.44
CA ASP A 16 18.59 8.11 3.64
C ASP A 16 19.00 7.08 2.56
N GLN A 17 19.02 5.79 2.93
CA GLN A 17 19.36 4.68 2.03
C GLN A 17 18.38 3.52 2.20
N LEU A 18 17.69 3.15 1.11
CA LEU A 18 16.79 2.02 1.04
C LEU A 18 17.32 1.00 0.03
N HIS A 19 17.74 -0.17 0.50
CA HIS A 19 18.11 -1.29 -0.35
C HIS A 19 17.08 -2.41 -0.21
N LEU A 20 16.20 -2.57 -1.19
CA LEU A 20 15.26 -3.68 -1.27
C LEU A 20 15.81 -4.73 -2.24
N GLY A 21 16.44 -5.78 -1.72
CA GLY A 21 16.92 -6.88 -2.55
C GLY A 21 15.79 -7.68 -3.22
N HIS A 22 16.15 -8.62 -4.08
CA HIS A 22 15.22 -9.45 -4.85
C HIS A 22 14.02 -9.98 -4.04
N GLY A 23 12.81 -9.63 -4.48
CA GLY A 23 11.55 -10.05 -3.86
C GLY A 23 11.25 -9.46 -2.47
N SER A 24 12.00 -8.46 -2.01
CA SER A 24 11.82 -7.84 -0.69
C SER A 24 10.65 -6.85 -0.68
N ARG A 25 10.00 -6.70 0.46
CA ARG A 25 8.74 -5.94 0.54
C ARG A 25 8.73 -4.92 1.67
N ILE A 26 8.10 -3.78 1.42
CA ILE A 26 7.61 -2.87 2.47
C ILE A 26 6.10 -3.04 2.53
N VAL A 27 5.58 -3.36 3.71
CA VAL A 27 4.13 -3.50 3.95
C VAL A 27 3.69 -2.43 4.93
N ILE A 28 2.83 -1.54 4.47
CA ILE A 28 2.19 -0.50 5.27
C ILE A 28 0.83 -1.02 5.72
N VAL A 29 0.64 -1.12 7.03
CA VAL A 29 -0.60 -1.62 7.62
C VAL A 29 -1.74 -0.61 7.42
N PRO A 30 -2.98 -1.05 7.12
CA PRO A 30 -4.16 -0.18 7.02
C PRO A 30 -4.40 0.70 8.25
N ALA A 31 -4.75 1.96 8.00
CA ALA A 31 -5.13 2.96 9.00
C ALA A 31 -5.97 4.08 8.36
N GLU A 32 -6.69 4.85 9.16
CA GLU A 32 -7.48 6.00 8.68
C GLU A 32 -6.60 7.17 8.19
N ARG A 33 -5.44 7.38 8.83
CA ARG A 33 -4.52 8.46 8.48
C ARG A 33 -3.55 8.02 7.39
N GLY A 34 -3.30 8.89 6.42
CA GLY A 34 -2.25 8.69 5.41
C GLY A 34 -0.85 8.52 6.01
N ILE A 35 0.10 8.14 5.16
CA ILE A 35 1.53 8.04 5.48
C ILE A 35 2.36 8.76 4.43
N GLU A 36 3.44 9.36 4.89
CA GLU A 36 4.51 9.86 4.03
C GLU A 36 5.76 8.96 4.13
N LEU A 37 6.28 8.53 2.99
CA LEU A 37 7.54 7.80 2.85
C LEU A 37 8.50 8.62 1.99
N ARG A 38 9.55 9.15 2.60
CA ARG A 38 10.61 9.91 1.93
C ARG A 38 11.89 9.10 1.90
N VAL A 39 12.47 8.93 0.72
CA VAL A 39 13.70 8.17 0.51
C VAL A 39 14.68 9.02 -0.28
N ALA A 40 15.87 9.26 0.26
CA ALA A 40 16.90 10.00 -0.47
C ALA A 40 17.49 9.12 -1.59
N ASN A 41 17.95 7.90 -1.27
CA ASN A 41 18.52 6.97 -2.25
C ASN A 41 17.86 5.59 -2.13
N ALA A 42 17.30 5.10 -3.22
CA ALA A 42 16.64 3.79 -3.28
C ALA A 42 17.27 2.88 -4.34
N GLU A 43 17.63 1.66 -3.93
CA GLU A 43 18.00 0.55 -4.80
C GLU A 43 16.96 -0.56 -4.68
N LEU A 44 16.20 -0.80 -5.75
CA LEU A 44 15.12 -1.78 -5.78
C LEU A 44 15.47 -2.92 -6.73
N GLY A 45 15.73 -4.09 -6.17
CA GLY A 45 15.96 -5.32 -6.92
C GLY A 45 14.67 -5.88 -7.51
N GLU A 46 14.83 -6.81 -8.46
CA GLU A 46 13.73 -7.45 -9.17
C GLU A 46 12.67 -8.04 -8.21
N GLY A 47 11.39 -7.81 -8.53
CA GLY A 47 10.26 -8.31 -7.75
C GLY A 47 10.08 -7.65 -6.38
N SER A 48 10.87 -6.63 -6.03
CA SER A 48 10.64 -5.85 -4.82
C SER A 48 9.36 -5.02 -4.91
N GLN A 49 8.73 -4.73 -3.77
CA GLN A 49 7.41 -4.10 -3.74
C GLN A 49 7.15 -3.26 -2.50
N ILE A 50 6.48 -2.12 -2.69
CA ILE A 50 5.85 -1.34 -1.62
C ILE A 50 4.35 -1.60 -1.66
N SER A 51 3.75 -1.94 -0.52
CA SER A 51 2.33 -2.28 -0.45
C SER A 51 1.63 -1.48 0.64
N THR A 52 0.51 -0.85 0.30
CA THR A 52 -0.37 -0.11 1.23
C THR A 52 -1.76 -0.72 1.28
N ARG A 53 -1.89 -2.00 0.91
CA ARG A 53 -3.18 -2.66 0.73
C ARG A 53 -4.11 -2.50 1.92
N GLY A 54 -5.39 -2.28 1.62
CA GLY A 54 -6.46 -2.31 2.60
C GLY A 54 -6.67 -3.70 3.22
N ALA A 55 -7.46 -3.76 4.29
CA ALA A 55 -7.82 -5.02 4.93
C ALA A 55 -9.08 -5.60 4.29
N ALA A 56 -9.06 -6.88 3.91
CA ALA A 56 -10.25 -7.56 3.44
C ALA A 56 -11.33 -7.62 4.52
N GLY A 57 -12.59 -7.50 4.11
CA GLY A 57 -13.74 -7.72 4.97
C GLY A 57 -13.95 -9.20 5.27
N THR A 58 -14.57 -9.48 6.42
CA THR A 58 -15.08 -10.79 6.82
C THR A 58 -16.57 -10.68 7.13
N PHE A 59 -17.22 -11.79 7.49
CA PHE A 59 -18.63 -11.75 7.93
C PHE A 59 -18.81 -10.89 9.20
N GLU A 60 -17.77 -10.79 10.04
CA GLU A 60 -17.79 -10.08 11.32
C GLU A 60 -17.24 -8.65 11.22
N LYS A 61 -16.45 -8.32 10.18
CA LYS A 61 -15.74 -7.04 10.07
C LYS A 61 -15.82 -6.47 8.66
N PRO A 62 -16.18 -5.19 8.50
CA PRO A 62 -16.16 -4.55 7.19
C PRO A 62 -14.74 -4.50 6.62
N ALA A 63 -14.63 -4.47 5.29
CA ALA A 63 -13.38 -4.17 4.62
C ALA A 63 -12.88 -2.78 5.02
N ARG A 64 -11.56 -2.62 5.13
CA ARG A 64 -10.94 -1.32 5.41
C ARG A 64 -10.14 -0.86 4.20
N PRO A 65 -10.18 0.44 3.87
CA PRO A 65 -9.38 0.98 2.77
C PRO A 65 -7.89 0.87 3.06
N ALA A 66 -7.10 1.03 2.00
CA ALA A 66 -5.68 1.31 2.08
C ALA A 66 -5.43 2.68 2.75
N ARG A 67 -4.20 2.94 3.16
CA ARG A 67 -3.77 4.30 3.55
C ARG A 67 -3.40 5.09 2.30
N ASP A 68 -3.71 6.39 2.31
CA ASP A 68 -3.07 7.31 1.38
C ASP A 68 -1.55 7.27 1.59
N LEU A 69 -0.80 7.02 0.52
CA LEU A 69 0.66 7.00 0.53
C LEU A 69 1.19 8.18 -0.28
N SER A 70 1.85 9.10 0.40
CA SER A 70 2.73 10.07 -0.24
C SER A 70 4.12 9.46 -0.31
N LEU A 71 4.61 9.17 -1.51
CA LEU A 71 5.93 8.60 -1.75
C LEU A 71 6.80 9.63 -2.46
N ARG A 72 7.95 9.94 -1.87
CA ARG A 72 8.99 10.75 -2.50
C ARG A 72 10.30 9.96 -2.49
N ILE A 73 10.89 9.77 -3.67
CA ILE A 73 12.20 9.16 -3.85
C ILE A 73 13.05 10.17 -4.63
N GLU A 74 14.15 10.65 -4.06
CA GLU A 74 15.00 11.63 -4.74
C GLU A 74 15.88 10.97 -5.81
N ALA A 75 16.51 9.84 -5.48
CA ALA A 75 17.32 9.05 -6.41
C ALA A 75 16.87 7.57 -6.38
N LEU A 76 16.56 7.02 -7.55
CA LEU A 76 16.05 5.65 -7.72
C LEU A 76 16.89 4.87 -8.73
N GLN A 77 17.44 3.74 -8.29
CA GLN A 77 18.03 2.71 -9.13
C GLN A 77 17.15 1.46 -9.05
N ALA A 78 16.45 1.14 -10.13
CA ALA A 78 15.54 0.00 -10.18
C ALA A 78 15.27 -0.39 -11.64
N ASP A 79 15.11 -1.69 -11.90
CA ASP A 79 14.50 -2.15 -13.15
C ASP A 79 13.00 -1.82 -13.17
N GLN A 80 12.35 -1.91 -12.00
CA GLN A 80 10.94 -1.64 -11.83
C GLN A 80 10.63 -1.10 -10.42
N LEU A 81 9.81 -0.05 -10.36
CA LEU A 81 9.14 0.38 -9.14
C LEU A 81 7.75 -0.25 -9.07
N SER A 82 7.50 -1.11 -8.09
CA SER A 82 6.20 -1.78 -7.89
C SER A 82 5.49 -1.28 -6.64
N ILE A 83 4.28 -0.77 -6.81
CA ILE A 83 3.42 -0.26 -5.74
C ILE A 83 2.05 -0.96 -5.81
N ASP A 84 1.67 -1.65 -4.73
CA ASP A 84 0.32 -2.24 -4.58
C ASP A 84 -0.50 -1.43 -3.57
N ALA A 85 -1.32 -0.51 -4.08
CA ALA A 85 -2.16 0.40 -3.32
C ALA A 85 -3.65 0.04 -3.34
N ARG A 86 -3.99 -1.22 -3.61
CA ARG A 86 -5.39 -1.64 -3.72
C ARG A 86 -6.13 -1.54 -2.38
N GLY A 87 -7.40 -1.13 -2.44
CA GLY A 87 -8.31 -1.21 -1.30
C GLY A 87 -8.53 -2.64 -0.81
N GLY A 88 -9.11 -2.76 0.38
CA GLY A 88 -9.49 -4.06 0.92
C GLY A 88 -10.60 -4.71 0.09
N THR A 89 -10.51 -6.02 -0.13
CA THR A 89 -11.59 -6.79 -0.76
C THR A 89 -12.86 -6.69 0.08
N GLY A 90 -14.01 -6.42 -0.56
CA GLY A 90 -15.32 -6.36 0.11
C GLY A 90 -15.64 -7.63 0.90
N ALA A 91 -16.49 -7.50 1.93
CA ALA A 91 -16.93 -8.64 2.73
C ALA A 91 -17.83 -9.56 1.90
N PRO A 92 -17.81 -10.88 2.13
CA PRO A 92 -18.80 -11.78 1.54
C PRO A 92 -20.23 -11.38 1.95
N GLY A 93 -21.19 -11.52 1.04
CA GLY A 93 -22.61 -11.38 1.37
C GLY A 93 -23.07 -12.49 2.33
N PHE A 94 -24.07 -12.21 3.18
CA PHE A 94 -24.66 -13.22 4.05
C PHE A 94 -25.44 -14.26 3.23
N VAL A 95 -25.32 -15.53 3.59
CA VAL A 95 -26.05 -16.63 2.94
C VAL A 95 -27.40 -16.82 3.64
N GLY A 96 -28.52 -16.59 2.94
CA GLY A 96 -29.89 -16.75 3.44
C GLY A 96 -30.95 -16.29 2.42
N LEU A 97 -32.23 -16.61 2.64
CA LEU A 97 -33.35 -16.34 1.70
C LEU A 97 -33.59 -14.86 1.38
N ASP A 98 -32.92 -13.92 2.06
CA ASP A 98 -32.97 -12.47 1.86
C ASP A 98 -31.57 -11.82 1.73
N GLY A 99 -30.58 -12.55 1.22
CA GLY A 99 -29.19 -12.07 1.10
C GLY A 99 -29.03 -10.87 0.15
N GLY A 100 -29.10 -9.65 0.71
CA GLY A 100 -28.80 -8.40 0.00
C GLY A 100 -27.33 -8.33 -0.44
N ASN A 101 -27.10 -7.85 -1.66
CA ASN A 101 -25.75 -7.68 -2.22
C ASN A 101 -24.93 -6.66 -1.41
N GLY A 102 -23.64 -6.95 -1.21
CA GLY A 102 -22.69 -6.01 -0.61
C GLY A 102 -22.42 -4.81 -1.52
N ALA A 103 -22.29 -3.63 -0.92
CA ALA A 103 -21.99 -2.38 -1.63
C ALA A 103 -20.61 -2.42 -2.29
N GLU A 104 -20.50 -1.86 -3.50
CA GLU A 104 -19.25 -1.79 -4.27
C GLU A 104 -18.15 -1.03 -3.50
N PRO A 105 -16.89 -1.54 -3.48
CA PRO A 105 -15.76 -0.78 -2.94
C PRO A 105 -15.40 0.38 -3.89
N GLY A 106 -15.20 1.57 -3.32
CA GLY A 106 -14.79 2.76 -4.08
C GLY A 106 -13.41 2.60 -4.72
N CYS A 107 -13.29 3.03 -5.98
CA CYS A 107 -12.04 3.08 -6.74
C CYS A 107 -11.15 4.25 -6.28
N THR A 108 -9.92 3.98 -5.85
CA THR A 108 -8.89 5.02 -5.66
C THR A 108 -8.02 5.14 -6.91
N TRP A 109 -8.14 6.27 -7.62
CA TRP A 109 -7.24 6.69 -8.70
C TRP A 109 -5.98 7.36 -8.12
N GLY A 110 -4.82 7.13 -8.74
CA GLY A 110 -3.57 7.85 -8.49
C GLY A 110 -3.19 8.74 -9.67
N SER A 111 -2.68 9.94 -9.39
CA SER A 111 -2.09 10.84 -10.38
C SER A 111 -0.57 10.87 -10.22
N ALA A 112 0.18 10.61 -11.28
CA ALA A 112 1.61 10.91 -11.36
C ALA A 112 1.76 12.37 -11.83
N GLY A 113 2.50 13.19 -11.06
CA GLY A 113 2.90 14.52 -11.49
C GLY A 113 4.22 14.47 -12.25
N GLU A 114 4.46 15.45 -13.14
CA GLU A 114 5.74 15.59 -13.84
C GLU A 114 6.86 15.90 -12.83
N GLY A 115 7.94 15.11 -12.88
CA GLY A 115 9.18 15.42 -12.17
C GLY A 115 9.84 16.63 -12.82
N ALA A 116 10.13 17.66 -12.03
CA ALA A 116 10.96 18.78 -12.46
C ALA A 116 12.45 18.37 -12.34
N ASN A 117 13.22 18.59 -13.42
CA ASN A 117 14.67 18.38 -13.48
C ASN A 117 15.43 19.39 -12.62
#